data_AF-D2Z7I9-F1
#
_entry.id   AF-D2Z7I9-F1
#
_cell.length_a   1.000
_cell.length_b   1.000
_cell.length_c   1.000
_cell.angle_alpha   90.00
_cell.angle_beta   90.00
_cell.angle_gamma   90.00
#
_symmetry.space_group_name_H-M   'P 1'
#
loop_
_entity.id
_entity.type
_entity.pdbx_description
1 polymer ?
#
loop_
_entity_poly.entity_id
_entity_poly.type
_entity_poly.pdbx_seq_one_letter_code
_entity_poly.pdbx_strand_id
1 'polypeptide(L)'
;MNEERFKTKKEEIMAAIKESGFRMTRQRDLIVATVLERIEKEDIAPGMQEILTSVQELDPSIGMATIYRTVEVLSKLGFISLIDQGEGFNRVTLNQGDITIHAFCRNCGKSISIPNEKDLVDSIRELTLCDEFTLLPQAFKICGICDDCRSKGVSLEDLPPGRGRGMGRRCRRRRGYKED
;
A
#
# COMPACT_ATOMS: atom_id res chain seq x y z
N MET A 1 -10.99 -11.13 11.01
CA MET A 1 -11.27 -10.05 11.98
C MET A 1 -12.79 -10.07 12.23
N ASN A 2 -13.33 -9.55 13.36
CA ASN A 2 -14.77 -9.64 13.62
C ASN A 2 -15.55 -8.76 12.63
N GLU A 3 -16.71 -9.21 12.11
CA GLU A 3 -17.51 -8.47 11.11
C GLU A 3 -17.89 -7.05 11.57
N GLU A 4 -18.00 -6.88 12.89
CA GLU A 4 -18.19 -5.60 13.57
C GLU A 4 -16.99 -4.65 13.40
N ARG A 5 -15.74 -5.14 13.49
CA ARG A 5 -14.52 -4.32 13.32
C ARG A 5 -14.37 -3.83 11.88
N PHE A 6 -14.78 -4.62 10.89
CA PHE A 6 -14.81 -4.21 9.48
C PHE A 6 -15.78 -3.03 9.28
N LYS A 7 -17.00 -3.18 9.80
CA LYS A 7 -18.04 -2.15 9.71
C LYS A 7 -17.60 -0.83 10.36
N THR A 8 -17.05 -0.91 11.58
CA THR A 8 -16.53 0.28 12.28
C THR A 8 -15.42 0.98 11.49
N LYS A 9 -14.48 0.23 10.90
CA LYS A 9 -13.38 0.83 10.15
C LYS A 9 -13.84 1.51 8.86
N LYS A 10 -14.80 0.92 8.15
CA LYS A 10 -15.42 1.55 6.98
C LYS A 10 -16.11 2.86 7.36
N GLU A 11 -16.89 2.86 8.44
CA GLU A 11 -17.59 4.05 8.94
C GLU A 11 -16.60 5.17 9.31
N GLU A 12 -15.52 4.83 10.01
CA GLU A 12 -14.41 5.75 10.34
C GLU A 12 -13.80 6.39 9.07
N ILE A 13 -13.48 5.57 8.06
CA ILE A 13 -12.92 6.05 6.79
C ILE A 13 -13.89 7.00 6.08
N MET A 14 -15.16 6.61 5.99
CA MET A 14 -16.17 7.41 5.29
C MET A 14 -16.46 8.73 6.01
N ALA A 15 -16.40 8.76 7.34
CA ALA A 15 -16.48 9.97 8.14
C ALA A 15 -15.29 10.91 7.87
N ALA A 16 -14.06 10.39 7.91
CA ALA A 16 -12.86 11.19 7.65
C ALA A 16 -12.80 11.76 6.22
N ILE A 17 -13.27 10.99 5.21
CA ILE A 17 -13.41 11.48 3.83
C ILE A 17 -14.36 12.68 3.78
N LYS A 18 -15.49 12.61 4.51
CA LYS A 18 -16.48 13.68 4.58
C LYS A 18 -15.92 14.93 5.27
N GLU A 19 -15.27 14.75 6.42
CA GLU A 19 -14.68 15.85 7.21
C GLU A 19 -13.56 16.56 6.45
N SER A 20 -12.83 15.83 5.61
CA SER A 20 -11.77 16.37 4.76
C SER A 20 -12.29 17.08 3.50
N GLY A 21 -13.60 17.28 3.37
CA GLY A 21 -14.22 18.01 2.27
C GLY A 21 -14.30 17.25 0.94
N PHE A 22 -13.97 15.96 0.92
CA PHE A 22 -14.10 15.15 -0.30
C PHE A 22 -15.55 14.72 -0.52
N ARG A 23 -16.00 14.76 -1.78
CA ARG A 23 -17.36 14.36 -2.15
C ARG A 23 -17.62 12.90 -1.80
N MET A 24 -18.62 12.63 -0.97
CA MET A 24 -19.12 11.27 -0.77
C MET A 24 -19.90 10.83 -2.02
N THR A 25 -19.52 9.70 -2.62
CA THR A 25 -20.22 9.11 -3.76
C THR A 25 -20.40 7.63 -3.51
N ARG A 26 -21.44 7.02 -4.11
CA ARG A 26 -21.67 5.58 -4.03
C ARG A 26 -20.47 4.78 -4.56
N GLN A 27 -19.84 5.25 -5.64
CA GLN A 27 -18.64 4.63 -6.19
C GLN A 27 -17.49 4.62 -5.18
N ARG A 28 -17.27 5.72 -4.46
CA ARG A 28 -16.22 5.80 -3.44
C ARG A 28 -16.50 4.86 -2.27
N ASP A 29 -17.74 4.80 -1.79
CA ASP A 29 -18.15 3.86 -0.73
C ASP A 29 -17.88 2.40 -1.12
N LEU A 30 -18.23 2.05 -2.36
CA LEU A 30 -18.00 0.73 -2.93
C LEU A 30 -16.50 0.40 -2.99
N ILE A 31 -15.68 1.32 -3.51
CA ILE A 31 -14.22 1.14 -3.59
C ILE A 31 -13.62 0.94 -2.19
N VAL A 32 -14.03 1.74 -1.20
CA VAL A 32 -13.53 1.59 0.19
C VAL A 32 -13.89 0.21 0.74
N ALA A 33 -15.13 -0.24 0.57
CA ALA A 33 -15.57 -1.55 1.04
C ALA A 33 -14.75 -2.67 0.39
N THR A 34 -14.57 -2.63 -0.94
CA THR A 34 -13.80 -3.65 -1.67
C THR A 34 -12.32 -3.67 -1.28
N VAL A 35 -11.70 -2.50 -1.08
CA VAL A 35 -10.29 -2.43 -0.62
C VAL A 35 -10.13 -3.09 0.75
N LEU A 36 -11.01 -2.77 1.70
CA LEU A 36 -10.97 -3.38 3.04
C LEU A 36 -11.16 -4.89 2.97
N GLU A 37 -12.12 -5.35 2.17
CA GLU A 37 -12.47 -6.77 2.05
C GLU A 37 -11.32 -7.58 1.44
N ARG A 38 -10.70 -7.08 0.37
CA ARG A 38 -9.58 -7.73 -0.31
C ARG A 38 -8.35 -7.82 0.60
N ILE A 39 -8.05 -6.75 1.35
CA ILE A 39 -6.92 -6.75 2.30
C ILE A 39 -7.14 -7.76 3.44
N GLU A 40 -8.38 -7.99 3.85
CA GLU A 40 -8.68 -8.97 4.90
C GLU A 40 -8.67 -10.43 4.42
N LYS A 41 -9.21 -10.69 3.21
CA LYS A 41 -9.41 -12.06 2.71
C LYS A 41 -8.17 -12.69 2.10
N GLU A 42 -7.16 -11.91 1.71
CA GLU A 42 -6.03 -12.41 0.94
C GLU A 42 -4.70 -12.29 1.66
N ASP A 43 -3.88 -13.34 1.49
CA ASP A 43 -2.49 -13.37 1.98
C ASP A 43 -1.58 -12.37 1.24
N ILE A 44 -2.02 -11.88 0.08
CA ILE A 44 -1.29 -10.95 -0.77
C ILE A 44 -2.10 -9.66 -0.88
N ALA A 45 -1.50 -8.55 -0.46
CA ALA A 45 -2.11 -7.23 -0.54
C ALA A 45 -2.49 -6.88 -1.99
N PRO A 46 -3.71 -6.39 -2.27
CA PRO A 46 -4.17 -6.21 -3.64
C PRO A 46 -3.52 -5.00 -4.33
N GLY A 47 -3.22 -5.16 -5.62
CA GLY A 47 -2.86 -4.07 -6.52
C GLY A 47 -4.08 -3.30 -7.03
N MET A 48 -3.83 -2.14 -7.64
CA MET A 48 -4.88 -1.26 -8.18
C MET A 48 -5.77 -1.93 -9.24
N GLN A 49 -5.17 -2.79 -10.07
CA GLN A 49 -5.90 -3.51 -11.12
C GLN A 49 -6.80 -4.61 -10.54
N GLU A 50 -6.31 -5.32 -9.52
CA GLU A 50 -7.08 -6.35 -8.82
C GLU A 50 -8.28 -5.71 -8.08
N ILE A 51 -8.07 -4.55 -7.44
CA ILE A 51 -9.15 -3.75 -6.86
C ILE A 51 -10.16 -3.35 -7.94
N LEU A 52 -9.71 -2.88 -9.10
CA LEU A 52 -10.62 -2.52 -10.20
C LEU A 52 -11.49 -3.71 -10.59
N THR A 53 -10.88 -4.87 -10.83
CA THR A 53 -11.60 -6.08 -11.24
C THR A 53 -12.71 -6.42 -10.24
N SER A 54 -12.40 -6.46 -8.95
CA SER A 54 -13.41 -6.75 -7.91
C SER A 54 -14.50 -5.67 -7.81
N VAL A 55 -14.14 -4.40 -7.97
CA VAL A 55 -15.13 -3.31 -7.94
C VAL A 55 -16.04 -3.35 -9.17
N GLN A 56 -15.54 -3.71 -10.34
CA GLN A 56 -16.31 -3.77 -11.59
C GLN A 56 -17.32 -4.91 -11.63
N GLU A 57 -17.13 -5.97 -10.83
CA GLU A 57 -18.15 -6.99 -10.60
C GLU A 57 -19.43 -6.40 -9.95
N LEU A 58 -19.28 -5.31 -9.19
CA LEU A 58 -20.36 -4.64 -8.47
C LEU A 58 -20.87 -3.38 -9.19
N ASP A 59 -19.97 -2.64 -9.84
CA ASP A 59 -20.30 -1.45 -10.66
C ASP A 59 -19.34 -1.32 -11.87
N PRO A 60 -19.76 -1.79 -13.06
CA PRO A 60 -18.95 -1.73 -14.28
C PRO A 60 -18.61 -0.32 -14.76
N SER A 61 -19.31 0.72 -14.27
CA SER A 61 -19.04 2.11 -14.67
C SER A 61 -17.77 2.68 -14.03
N ILE A 62 -17.24 2.02 -13.00
CA ILE A 62 -16.04 2.45 -12.30
C ILE A 62 -14.81 2.14 -13.16
N GLY A 63 -14.03 3.18 -13.45
CA GLY A 63 -12.75 3.08 -14.16
C GLY A 63 -11.53 3.30 -13.28
N MET A 64 -10.35 3.01 -13.81
CA MET A 64 -9.06 3.15 -13.10
C MET A 64 -8.85 4.53 -12.49
N ALA A 65 -9.25 5.60 -13.17
CA ALA A 65 -9.08 6.96 -12.65
C ALA A 65 -9.83 7.16 -11.33
N THR A 66 -11.00 6.54 -11.15
CA THR A 66 -11.79 6.61 -9.92
C THR A 66 -11.16 5.80 -8.80
N ILE A 67 -10.58 4.63 -9.12
CA ILE A 67 -9.79 3.83 -8.16
C ILE A 67 -8.61 4.64 -7.65
N TYR A 68 -7.77 5.17 -8.54
CA TYR A 68 -6.60 5.97 -8.15
C TYR A 68 -6.97 7.19 -7.32
N ARG A 69 -7.99 7.96 -7.72
CA ARG A 69 -8.46 9.12 -6.94
C ARG A 69 -8.93 8.74 -5.55
N THR A 70 -9.59 7.58 -5.40
CA THR A 70 -10.08 7.13 -4.10
C THR A 70 -8.93 6.63 -3.23
N VAL A 71 -8.05 5.79 -3.76
CA VAL A 71 -6.85 5.31 -3.06
C VAL A 71 -5.93 6.45 -2.67
N GLU A 72 -5.75 7.46 -3.53
CA GLU A 72 -4.96 8.65 -3.19
C GLU A 72 -5.57 9.41 -2.00
N VAL A 73 -6.90 9.56 -1.94
CA VAL A 73 -7.58 10.14 -0.78
C VAL A 73 -7.33 9.30 0.46
N LEU A 74 -7.54 7.98 0.40
CA LEU A 74 -7.31 7.10 1.55
C LEU A 74 -5.86 7.16 2.05
N SER A 75 -4.89 7.24 1.14
CA SER A 75 -3.48 7.35 1.47
C SER A 75 -3.16 8.71 2.11
N LYS A 76 -3.71 9.81 1.58
CA LYS A 76 -3.57 11.15 2.16
C LYS A 76 -4.15 11.25 3.57
N LEU A 77 -5.26 10.55 3.81
CA LEU A 77 -5.90 10.48 5.12
C LEU A 77 -5.23 9.46 6.06
N GLY A 78 -4.17 8.79 5.60
CA GLY A 78 -3.39 7.88 6.44
C GLY A 78 -4.08 6.55 6.72
N PHE A 79 -5.14 6.18 6.02
CA PHE A 79 -5.82 4.89 6.19
C PHE A 79 -5.12 3.73 5.48
N ILE A 80 -4.37 4.02 4.43
CA ILE A 80 -3.65 3.00 3.65
C ILE A 80 -2.23 3.43 3.32
N SER A 81 -1.39 2.44 3.05
CA SER A 81 -0.06 2.61 2.49
C SER A 81 0.06 1.93 1.13
N LEU A 82 0.92 2.50 0.27
CA LEU A 82 1.25 1.96 -1.04
C LEU A 82 2.62 1.29 -1.00
N ILE A 83 2.61 -0.02 -1.22
CA ILE A 83 3.80 -0.86 -1.13
C ILE A 83 4.22 -1.32 -2.52
N ASP A 84 5.27 -0.71 -3.06
CA ASP A 84 6.08 -1.33 -4.11
C ASP A 84 6.81 -2.58 -3.58
N GLN A 85 6.52 -3.72 -4.19
CA GLN A 85 7.16 -5.03 -3.95
C GLN A 85 8.14 -5.43 -5.07
N GLY A 86 8.40 -4.56 -6.04
CA GLY A 86 9.26 -4.81 -7.21
C GLY A 86 8.52 -5.29 -8.45
N GLU A 87 7.21 -5.54 -8.35
CA GLU A 87 6.34 -6.01 -9.44
C GLU A 87 6.08 -4.94 -10.51
N GLY A 88 6.40 -3.68 -10.22
CA GLY A 88 6.19 -2.55 -11.13
C GLY A 88 4.85 -1.83 -10.92
N PHE A 89 4.09 -2.24 -9.91
CA PHE A 89 2.92 -1.54 -9.39
C PHE A 89 2.94 -1.56 -7.86
N ASN A 90 2.13 -0.70 -7.24
CA ASN A 90 1.97 -0.66 -5.80
C ASN A 90 0.82 -1.56 -5.36
N ARG A 91 1.04 -2.29 -4.27
CA ARG A 91 -0.02 -2.97 -3.50
C ARG A 91 -0.54 -2.08 -2.39
N VAL A 92 -1.82 -2.20 -2.08
CA VAL A 92 -2.51 -1.39 -1.07
C VAL A 92 -2.57 -2.15 0.24
N THR A 93 -2.05 -1.56 1.32
CA THR A 93 -2.15 -2.11 2.68
C THR A 93 -2.90 -1.16 3.60
N LEU A 94 -3.52 -1.70 4.66
CA LEU A 94 -4.16 -0.88 5.68
C LEU A 94 -3.14 -0.37 6.70
N ASN A 95 -3.24 0.91 7.02
CA ASN A 95 -2.55 1.49 8.16
C ASN A 95 -3.36 1.24 9.42
N GLN A 96 -2.67 0.91 10.50
CA GLN A 96 -3.30 0.67 11.81
C GLN A 96 -3.18 1.89 12.74
N GLY A 97 -2.96 3.08 12.18
CA GLY A 97 -2.77 4.32 12.95
C GLY A 97 -1.41 4.40 13.66
N ASP A 98 -0.47 3.55 13.27
CA ASP A 98 0.79 3.32 13.95
C ASP A 98 1.87 2.90 12.94
N ILE A 99 3.07 2.57 13.42
CA ILE A 99 4.06 1.85 12.63
C ILE A 99 3.52 0.47 12.25
N THR A 100 3.55 0.15 10.96
CA THR A 100 3.25 -1.20 10.47
C THR A 100 4.47 -1.80 9.78
N ILE A 101 4.73 -3.09 9.98
CA ILE A 101 5.85 -3.76 9.32
C ILE A 101 5.31 -4.79 8.34
N HIS A 102 5.60 -4.56 7.06
CA HIS A 102 5.19 -5.46 5.99
C HIS A 102 6.38 -6.28 5.53
N ALA A 103 6.48 -7.51 6.04
CA ALA A 103 7.40 -8.51 5.50
C ALA A 103 6.76 -9.29 4.35
N PHE A 104 7.47 -9.48 3.25
CA PHE A 104 6.98 -10.23 2.10
C PHE A 104 8.08 -10.98 1.33
N CYS A 105 7.68 -12.04 0.65
CA CYS A 105 8.51 -12.77 -0.29
C CYS A 105 8.62 -12.00 -1.61
N ARG A 106 9.84 -11.70 -2.04
CA ARG A 106 10.10 -10.98 -3.29
C ARG A 106 9.77 -11.78 -4.54
N ASN A 107 9.80 -13.11 -4.46
CA ASN A 107 9.52 -13.97 -5.60
C ASN A 107 8.01 -14.15 -5.84
N CYS A 108 7.25 -14.42 -4.78
CA CYS A 108 5.82 -14.77 -4.91
C CYS A 108 4.86 -13.73 -4.31
N GLY A 109 5.35 -12.66 -3.69
CA GLY A 109 4.52 -11.62 -3.06
C GLY A 109 3.88 -12.03 -1.72
N LYS A 110 4.01 -13.29 -1.30
CA LYS A 110 3.43 -13.82 -0.06
C LYS A 110 3.85 -13.00 1.16
N SER A 111 2.88 -12.53 1.94
CA SER A 111 3.13 -11.84 3.21
C SER A 111 3.73 -12.81 4.24
N ILE A 112 4.68 -12.31 5.03
CA ILE A 112 5.40 -13.07 6.04
C ILE A 112 5.08 -12.47 7.40
N SER A 113 4.62 -13.31 8.33
CA SER A 113 4.43 -12.89 9.71
C SER A 113 5.79 -12.72 10.39
N ILE A 114 5.98 -11.61 11.08
CA ILE A 114 7.18 -11.34 11.86
C ILE A 114 6.85 -11.69 13.32
N PRO A 115 7.56 -12.66 13.93
CA PRO A 115 7.43 -12.90 15.36
C PRO A 115 7.78 -11.64 16.15
N ASN A 116 7.00 -11.35 17.20
CA ASN A 116 7.24 -10.21 18.09
C ASN A 116 7.27 -8.84 17.37
N GLU A 117 6.46 -8.66 16.32
CA GLU A 117 6.35 -7.37 15.60
C GLU A 117 6.13 -6.19 16.55
N LYS A 118 5.31 -6.38 17.59
CA LYS A 118 5.02 -5.36 18.60
C LYS A 118 6.28 -4.88 19.32
N ASP A 119 7.15 -5.80 19.77
CA ASP A 119 8.37 -5.44 20.50
C ASP A 119 9.33 -4.63 19.62
N LEU A 120 9.37 -4.93 18.32
CA LEU A 120 10.14 -4.16 17.35
C LEU A 120 9.56 -2.75 17.14
N VAL A 121 8.23 -2.63 17.01
CA VAL A 121 7.55 -1.33 16.92
C VAL A 121 7.79 -0.48 18.17
N ASP A 122 7.67 -1.09 19.36
CA ASP A 122 7.91 -0.42 20.64
C ASP A 122 9.38 0.02 20.78
N SER A 123 10.33 -0.79 20.32
CA SER A 123 11.76 -0.41 20.26
C SER A 123 11.99 0.80 19.35
N ILE A 124 11.35 0.86 18.18
CA ILE A 124 11.46 2.01 17.26
C ILE A 124 10.90 3.27 17.93
N ARG A 125 9.80 3.16 18.66
CA ARG A 125 9.22 4.29 19.41
C ARG A 125 10.15 4.78 20.50
N GLU A 126 10.70 3.88 21.30
CA GLU A 126 11.66 4.23 22.35
C GLU A 126 12.90 4.94 21.79
N LEU A 127 13.44 4.44 20.68
CA LEU A 127 14.59 5.04 19.99
C LEU A 127 14.30 6.42 19.39
N THR A 128 13.03 6.76 19.18
CA THR A 128 12.59 8.01 18.56
C THR A 128 11.92 8.95 19.54
N LEU A 129 11.94 8.62 20.84
CA LEU A 129 11.34 9.40 21.90
C LEU A 129 12.27 10.58 22.27
N CYS A 130 12.13 11.72 21.56
CA CYS A 130 12.80 12.96 21.92
C CYS A 130 11.97 14.21 21.56
N ASP A 131 12.19 15.30 22.29
CA ASP A 131 11.37 16.53 22.18
C ASP A 131 11.45 17.21 20.80
N GLU A 132 12.50 16.92 20.03
CA GLU A 132 12.76 17.53 18.71
C GLU A 132 12.31 16.65 17.54
N PHE A 133 11.76 15.46 17.80
CA PHE A 133 11.36 14.50 16.78
C PHE A 133 9.97 13.93 17.06
N THR A 134 9.08 14.00 16.08
CA THR A 134 7.77 13.33 16.15
C THR A 134 7.74 12.16 15.17
N LEU A 135 7.64 10.95 15.72
CA LEU A 135 7.43 9.76 14.91
C LEU A 135 6.04 9.80 14.28
N LEU A 136 5.98 9.86 12.95
CA LEU A 136 4.74 9.81 12.21
C LEU A 136 4.33 8.35 11.95
N PRO A 137 3.02 8.05 11.88
CA PRO A 137 2.54 6.76 11.40
C PRO A 137 3.12 6.45 10.02
N GLN A 138 3.75 5.28 9.87
CA GLN A 138 4.41 4.89 8.62
C GLN A 138 4.56 3.37 8.51
N ALA A 139 4.73 2.90 7.28
CA ALA A 139 4.91 1.50 6.97
C ALA A 139 6.39 1.19 6.65
N PHE A 140 6.99 0.25 7.38
CA PHE A 140 8.28 -0.34 7.02
C PHE A 140 8.09 -1.55 6.12
N LYS A 141 9.04 -1.77 5.21
CA LYS A 141 9.04 -2.90 4.30
C LYS A 141 10.24 -3.78 4.56
N ILE A 142 10.01 -5.07 4.70
CA ILE A 142 11.06 -6.08 4.80
C ILE A 142 10.86 -7.06 3.65
N CYS A 143 11.86 -7.19 2.79
CA CYS A 143 11.81 -8.14 1.68
C CYS A 143 12.74 -9.32 1.93
N GLY A 144 12.25 -10.52 1.65
CA GLY A 144 13.04 -11.75 1.72
C GLY A 144 12.56 -12.79 0.71
N ILE A 145 12.93 -14.04 0.93
CA ILE A 145 12.43 -15.20 0.17
C ILE A 145 11.79 -16.16 1.17
N CYS A 146 10.55 -16.58 0.93
CA CYS A 146 9.86 -17.51 1.81
C CYS A 146 10.37 -18.95 1.62
N ASP A 147 10.07 -19.83 2.59
CA ASP A 147 10.43 -21.25 2.52
C ASP A 147 9.89 -21.96 1.28
N ASP A 148 8.65 -21.64 0.87
CA ASP A 148 8.04 -22.21 -0.34
C ASP A 148 8.84 -21.88 -1.61
N CYS A 149 9.50 -20.72 -1.65
CA CYS A 149 10.34 -20.32 -2.78
C CYS A 149 11.76 -20.85 -2.64
N ARG A 150 12.34 -20.86 -1.43
CA ARG A 150 13.65 -21.45 -1.16
C ARG A 150 13.68 -22.94 -1.52
N SER A 151 12.65 -23.68 -1.12
CA SER A 151 12.50 -25.12 -1.44
C SER A 151 12.35 -25.40 -2.94
N LYS A 152 11.89 -24.42 -3.73
CA LYS A 152 11.83 -24.49 -5.20
C LYS A 152 13.13 -24.04 -5.87
N GLY A 153 14.19 -23.78 -5.10
CA GLY A 153 15.51 -23.40 -5.61
C GLY A 153 15.66 -21.93 -5.99
N VAL A 154 14.72 -21.06 -5.58
CA VAL A 154 14.86 -19.62 -5.84
C VAL A 154 15.96 -19.04 -4.95
N SER A 155 17.00 -18.51 -5.58
CA SER A 155 18.10 -17.81 -4.90
C SER A 155 17.95 -16.28 -5.01
N LEU A 156 18.78 -15.55 -4.26
CA LEU A 156 18.85 -14.08 -4.35
C LEU A 156 19.33 -13.59 -5.73
N GLU A 157 20.14 -14.41 -6.41
CA GLU A 157 20.75 -14.10 -7.71
C GLU A 157 19.72 -14.16 -8.86
N ASP A 158 18.65 -14.94 -8.69
CA ASP A 158 17.58 -15.11 -9.68
C ASP A 158 16.56 -13.96 -9.66
N LEU A 159 16.62 -13.08 -8.66
CA LEU A 159 15.65 -12.01 -8.50
C LEU A 159 16.03 -10.83 -9.40
N PRO A 160 15.07 -10.26 -10.16
CA PRO A 160 15.35 -9.06 -10.95
C PRO A 160 15.89 -7.96 -10.03
N PRO A 161 16.85 -7.11 -10.44
CA PRO A 161 17.35 -6.05 -9.59
C PRO A 161 16.19 -5.15 -9.13
N GLY A 162 16.23 -4.70 -7.88
CA GLY A 162 15.19 -3.85 -7.32
C GLY A 162 15.03 -2.63 -8.21
N ARG A 163 13.80 -2.36 -8.69
CA ARG A 163 13.49 -1.13 -9.42
C ARG A 163 13.49 0.03 -8.42
N GLY A 164 14.68 0.37 -7.91
CA GLY A 164 14.90 1.62 -7.19
C GLY A 164 14.44 2.76 -8.09
N ARG A 165 13.67 3.70 -7.53
CA ARG A 165 13.18 4.87 -8.25
C ARG A 165 14.33 5.49 -9.05
N GLY A 166 14.18 5.46 -10.37
CA GLY A 166 15.02 6.04 -11.41
C GLY A 166 16.40 6.54 -11.01
N MET A 167 17.45 5.83 -11.48
CA MET A 167 18.62 6.56 -11.99
C MET A 167 18.07 7.54 -13.03
N GLY A 168 18.08 8.82 -12.69
CA GLY A 168 17.60 9.89 -13.54
C GLY A 168 18.14 9.68 -14.95
N ARG A 169 17.25 9.42 -15.90
CA ARG A 169 17.58 9.64 -17.31
C ARG A 169 17.95 11.11 -17.37
N ARG A 170 19.26 11.37 -17.42
CA ARG A 170 19.83 12.71 -17.66
C ARG A 170 18.97 13.31 -18.75
N CYS A 171 18.20 14.33 -18.38
CA CYS A 171 17.42 15.11 -19.31
C CYS A 171 18.43 15.58 -20.36
N ARG A 172 18.42 14.94 -21.55
CA ARG A 172 19.20 15.43 -22.68
C ARG A 172 18.61 16.81 -22.92
N ARG A 173 19.32 17.85 -22.48
CA ARG A 173 19.07 19.24 -22.84
C ARG A 173 18.77 19.24 -24.34
N ARG A 174 17.51 19.40 -24.72
CA ARG A 174 17.18 19.82 -26.08
C ARG A 174 17.75 21.24 -26.20
N ARG A 175 18.97 21.32 -26.73
CA ARG A 175 19.43 22.52 -27.42
C ARG A 175 18.51 22.75 -28.60
N GLY A 176 18.16 24.01 -28.85
CA GLY A 176 17.60 24.46 -30.12
C GLY A 176 16.21 25.06 -30.00
N TYR A 177 16.13 26.26 -29.40
CA TYR A 177 15.23 27.30 -29.87
C TYR A 177 16.02 28.61 -29.90
N LYS A 178 15.79 29.39 -30.96
CA LYS A 178 16.50 30.59 -31.47
C LYS A 178 17.31 30.28 -32.74
N GLU A 179 17.15 30.98 -33.86
CA GLU A 179 16.58 32.32 -34.11
C GLU A 179 16.08 32.42 -35.57
N ASP A 180 15.06 33.27 -35.75
CA ASP A 180 14.66 34.08 -36.92
C ASP A 180 14.62 33.50 -38.35
#